data_AF-D2VBI1-F1
#
_entry.id   AF-D2VBI1-F1
#
_cell.length_a   1.000
_cell.length_b   1.000
_cell.length_c   1.000
_cell.angle_alpha   90.00
_cell.angle_beta   90.00
_cell.angle_gamma   90.00
#
_symmetry.space_group_name_H-M   'P 1'
#
loop_
_entity.id
_entity.type
_entity.pdbx_description
1 polymer ?
#
loop_
_entity_poly.entity_id
_entity_poly.type
_entity_poly.pdbx_seq_one_letter_code
_entity_poly.pdbx_strand_id
1 'polypeptide(L)'
;MSATEMQPKSYPIFAFLRDFSITGGVYFASCTITNPIRGAVFHLGTQDIFSDKPKYTGIINYLVNTVKNNGIRGLWAFNVGIYLREVSGVAFNFAFHASFKKILPQFSPVNNQLEYMLMQFISGGLAVLTTRSFQHPLDFLSTYEYRDLKPGFRACFNGLGDVV
;
A
#
# COMPACT_ATOMS: atom_id res chain seq x y z
N MET A 1 3.37 -11.38 39.89
CA MET A 1 3.05 -10.70 38.62
C MET A 1 2.14 -11.62 37.83
N SER A 2 0.82 -11.44 37.95
CA SER A 2 -0.15 -12.31 37.28
C SER A 2 -0.06 -12.10 35.77
N ALA A 3 0.38 -13.15 35.06
CA ALA A 3 0.11 -13.27 33.64
C ALA A 3 -1.41 -13.31 33.46
N THR A 4 -2.00 -12.24 32.96
CA THR A 4 -3.41 -12.22 32.55
C THR A 4 -3.58 -13.34 31.52
N GLU A 5 -4.45 -14.28 31.83
CA GLU A 5 -4.70 -15.50 31.06
C GLU A 5 -4.84 -15.23 29.56
N MET A 6 -4.15 -16.05 28.75
CA MET A 6 -4.38 -16.12 27.31
C MET A 6 -5.78 -16.66 27.02
N GLN A 7 -6.76 -15.79 26.94
CA GLN A 7 -8.06 -16.10 26.34
C GLN A 7 -8.02 -15.65 24.88
N PRO A 8 -7.81 -16.56 23.90
CA PRO A 8 -7.87 -16.21 22.49
C PRO A 8 -9.30 -15.79 22.14
N LYS A 9 -9.59 -14.50 22.23
CA LYS A 9 -10.93 -13.98 21.92
C LYS A 9 -11.14 -14.09 20.41
N SER A 10 -11.98 -15.04 20.01
CA SER A 10 -12.36 -15.27 18.61
C SER A 10 -12.73 -13.94 17.94
N TYR A 11 -12.05 -13.62 16.84
CA TYR A 11 -12.35 -12.42 16.07
C TYR A 11 -13.54 -12.72 15.15
N PRO A 12 -14.69 -12.04 15.32
CA PRO A 12 -15.77 -12.22 14.37
C PRO A 12 -15.32 -11.68 13.02
N ILE A 13 -15.55 -12.44 11.96
CA ILE A 13 -15.29 -12.04 10.56
C ILE A 13 -15.86 -10.65 10.25
N PHE A 14 -17.01 -10.31 10.84
CA PHE A 14 -17.63 -9.00 10.71
C PHE A 14 -16.75 -7.85 11.23
N ALA A 15 -16.03 -8.03 12.33
CA ALA A 15 -15.11 -6.99 12.84
C ALA A 15 -13.89 -6.82 11.92
N PHE A 16 -13.36 -7.93 11.38
CA PHE A 16 -12.27 -7.89 10.41
C PHE A 16 -12.70 -7.14 9.13
N LEU A 17 -13.88 -7.48 8.58
CA LEU A 17 -14.41 -6.82 7.38
C LEU A 17 -14.73 -5.33 7.61
N ARG A 18 -15.23 -4.98 8.80
CA ARG A 18 -15.45 -3.58 9.18
C ARG A 18 -14.14 -2.81 9.25
N ASP A 19 -13.13 -3.35 9.91
CA ASP A 19 -11.84 -2.67 10.08
C ASP A 19 -11.10 -2.57 8.73
N PHE A 20 -11.22 -3.59 7.86
CA PHE A 20 -10.74 -3.57 6.47
C PHE A 20 -11.43 -2.50 5.62
N SER A 21 -12.77 -2.43 5.63
CA SER A 21 -13.54 -1.49 4.81
C SER A 21 -13.35 -0.02 5.22
N ILE A 22 -13.34 0.26 6.53
CA ILE A 22 -13.08 1.62 7.04
C ILE A 22 -11.68 2.08 6.63
N THR A 23 -10.68 1.23 6.87
CA THR A 23 -9.29 1.57 6.55
C THR A 23 -9.09 1.74 5.04
N GLY A 24 -9.65 0.83 4.24
CA GLY A 24 -9.60 0.92 2.78
C GLY A 24 -10.21 2.21 2.25
N GLY A 25 -11.39 2.59 2.76
CA GLY A 25 -12.07 3.84 2.37
C GLY A 25 -11.28 5.10 2.74
N VAL A 26 -10.73 5.16 3.95
CA VAL A 26 -9.90 6.30 4.41
C VAL A 26 -8.62 6.40 3.57
N TYR A 27 -7.96 5.27 3.31
CA TYR A 27 -6.74 5.28 2.51
C TYR A 27 -7.02 5.65 1.05
N PHE A 28 -8.15 5.24 0.48
CA PHE A 28 -8.57 5.64 -0.86
C PHE A 28 -8.76 7.16 -0.98
N ALA A 29 -9.43 7.78 0.00
CA ALA A 29 -9.58 9.23 0.05
C ALA A 29 -8.23 9.95 0.15
N SER A 30 -7.32 9.45 1.02
CA SER A 30 -5.97 10.01 1.18
C SER A 30 -5.11 9.89 -0.09
N CYS A 31 -5.17 8.74 -0.77
CA CYS A 31 -4.45 8.53 -2.02
C CYS A 31 -4.91 9.46 -3.13
N THR A 32 -6.22 9.75 -3.20
CA THR A 32 -6.78 10.67 -4.19
C THR A 32 -6.19 12.07 -4.08
N ILE A 33 -5.95 12.54 -2.85
CA ILE A 33 -5.36 13.86 -2.58
C ILE A 33 -3.85 13.86 -2.87
N THR A 34 -3.15 12.78 -2.51
CA THR A 34 -1.68 12.71 -2.61
C THR A 34 -1.17 12.31 -4.00
N ASN A 35 -2.03 11.77 -4.85
CA ASN A 35 -1.66 11.26 -6.16
C ASN A 35 -0.91 12.23 -7.09
N PRO A 36 -1.35 13.49 -7.31
CA PRO A 36 -0.64 14.38 -8.22
C PRO A 36 0.82 14.59 -7.81
N ILE A 37 1.09 14.61 -6.50
CA ILE A 37 2.45 14.77 -5.96
C ILE A 37 3.26 13.50 -6.19
N ARG A 38 2.71 12.32 -5.88
CA ARG A 38 3.41 11.04 -6.11
C ARG A 38 3.74 10.83 -7.58
N GLY A 39 2.81 11.15 -8.48
CA GLY A 39 3.02 11.07 -9.93
C GLY A 39 4.17 11.97 -10.39
N ALA A 40 4.29 13.17 -9.83
CA ALA A 40 5.38 14.10 -10.13
C ALA A 40 6.74 13.58 -9.62
N VAL A 41 6.80 13.09 -8.37
CA VAL A 41 8.02 12.52 -7.80
C VAL A 41 8.49 11.30 -8.60
N PHE A 42 7.57 10.42 -9.00
CA PHE A 42 7.89 9.24 -9.81
C PHE A 42 8.47 9.60 -11.20
N HIS A 43 7.89 10.57 -11.89
CA HIS A 43 8.40 11.01 -13.20
C HIS A 43 9.77 11.70 -13.10
N LEU A 44 9.99 12.49 -12.05
CA LEU A 44 11.28 13.13 -11.82
C LEU A 44 12.37 12.12 -11.45
N GLY A 45 12.04 11.03 -10.75
CA GLY A 45 13.00 9.97 -10.45
C GLY A 45 13.28 9.05 -11.64
N THR A 46 12.36 8.96 -12.60
CA THR A 46 12.51 8.09 -13.78
C THR A 46 13.04 8.81 -15.02
N GLN A 47 12.96 10.14 -15.09
CA GLN A 47 13.44 10.90 -16.25
C GLN A 47 14.93 10.71 -16.53
N ASP A 48 15.74 10.52 -15.48
CA ASP A 48 17.19 10.28 -15.58
C ASP A 48 17.51 8.90 -16.19
N ILE A 49 16.56 7.97 -16.16
CA ILE A 49 16.72 6.61 -16.70
C ILE A 49 16.42 6.57 -18.21
N PHE A 50 15.56 7.47 -18.70
CA PHE A 50 15.00 7.41 -20.05
C PHE A 50 15.48 8.53 -21.00
N SER A 51 16.11 9.59 -20.50
CA SER A 51 16.57 10.69 -21.34
C SER A 51 17.81 11.40 -20.79
N ASP A 52 18.82 11.61 -21.64
CA ASP A 52 20.05 12.35 -21.32
C ASP A 52 19.81 13.84 -21.00
N LYS A 53 18.61 14.37 -21.25
CA LYS A 53 18.24 15.75 -20.95
C LYS A 53 17.03 15.77 -20.00
N PRO A 54 17.09 16.52 -18.88
CA PRO A 54 15.98 16.59 -17.95
C PRO A 54 14.77 17.25 -18.62
N LYS A 55 13.72 16.45 -18.88
CA LYS A 55 12.48 16.93 -19.49
C LYS A 55 11.67 17.83 -18.54
N TYR A 56 11.87 17.67 -17.23
CA TYR A 56 11.24 18.50 -16.20
C TYR A 56 12.26 18.96 -15.16
N THR A 57 12.33 20.28 -14.95
CA THR A 57 13.22 20.92 -13.96
C THR A 57 12.72 20.82 -12.52
N GLY A 58 11.48 20.38 -12.29
CA GLY A 58 10.93 20.21 -10.96
C GLY A 58 9.46 19.79 -10.95
N ILE A 59 8.94 19.56 -9.73
CA ILE A 59 7.57 19.06 -9.47
C ILE A 59 6.52 20.00 -10.06
N ILE A 60 6.67 21.31 -9.83
CA ILE A 60 5.72 22.32 -10.29
C ILE A 60 5.71 22.40 -11.83
N ASN A 61 6.88 22.31 -12.46
CA ASN A 61 6.98 22.34 -13.92
C ASN A 61 6.29 21.11 -14.56
N TYR A 62 6.47 19.93 -13.95
CA TYR A 62 5.73 18.72 -14.36
C TYR A 62 4.22 18.87 -14.20
N LEU A 63 3.74 19.38 -13.05
CA LEU A 63 2.31 19.55 -12.80
C LEU A 63 1.67 20.53 -13.78
N VAL A 64 2.30 21.68 -14.01
CA VAL A 64 1.80 22.71 -14.94
C VAL A 64 1.78 22.19 -16.38
N ASN A 65 2.84 21.52 -16.83
CA ASN A 65 2.85 20.92 -18.17
C ASN A 65 1.84 19.80 -18.32
N THR A 66 1.62 19.00 -17.29
CA THR A 66 0.64 17.90 -17.32
C THR A 66 -0.78 18.45 -17.41
N VAL A 67 -1.11 19.50 -16.64
CA VAL A 67 -2.41 20.17 -16.73
C VAL A 67 -2.61 20.83 -18.10
N LYS A 68 -1.56 21.45 -18.66
CA LYS A 68 -1.62 22.06 -19.99
C LYS A 68 -1.81 21.05 -21.13
N ASN A 69 -1.15 19.90 -21.06
CA ASN A 69 -1.13 18.91 -22.15
C ASN A 69 -2.25 17.87 -22.04
N ASN A 70 -2.49 17.34 -20.84
CA ASN A 70 -3.40 16.21 -20.59
C ASN A 70 -4.64 16.63 -19.77
N GLY A 71 -4.75 17.91 -19.40
CA GLY A 71 -5.82 18.41 -18.55
C GLY A 71 -5.71 18.00 -17.09
N ILE A 72 -6.67 18.47 -16.28
CA ILE A 72 -6.73 18.19 -14.83
C ILE A 72 -6.88 16.68 -14.57
N ARG A 73 -7.63 15.95 -15.40
CA ARG A 73 -7.77 14.49 -15.30
C ARG A 73 -6.45 13.75 -15.54
N GLY A 74 -5.53 14.33 -16.33
CA GLY A 74 -4.19 13.77 -16.56
C GLY A 74 -3.33 13.68 -15.30
N LEU A 75 -3.60 14.50 -14.27
CA LEU A 75 -2.95 14.40 -12.97
C LEU A 75 -3.35 13.14 -12.19
N TRP A 76 -4.55 12.61 -12.43
CA TRP A 76 -5.08 11.39 -11.80
C TRP A 76 -4.99 10.14 -12.68
N ALA A 77 -4.55 10.28 -13.94
CA ALA A 77 -4.32 9.16 -14.84
C ALA A 77 -3.12 8.28 -14.45
N PHE A 78 -2.44 8.58 -13.33
CA PHE A 78 -1.44 7.68 -12.76
C PHE A 78 -2.09 6.34 -12.42
N ASN A 79 -1.34 5.28 -12.67
CA ASN A 79 -1.80 3.91 -12.87
C ASN A 79 -2.69 3.41 -11.71
N VAL A 80 -4.00 3.28 -11.99
CA VAL A 80 -5.04 2.78 -11.06
C VAL A 80 -4.63 1.44 -10.43
N GLY A 81 -3.81 0.63 -11.13
CA GLY A 81 -3.24 -0.61 -10.62
C GLY A 81 -2.33 -0.45 -9.39
N ILE A 82 -1.47 0.59 -9.36
CA ILE A 82 -0.65 0.88 -8.15
C ILE A 82 -1.57 1.23 -6.98
N TYR A 83 -2.64 1.99 -7.21
CA TYR A 83 -3.53 2.36 -6.12
C TYR A 83 -4.27 1.18 -5.52
N LEU A 84 -4.79 0.28 -6.35
CA LEU A 84 -5.52 -0.90 -5.89
C LEU A 84 -4.61 -1.81 -5.04
N ARG A 85 -3.34 -1.92 -5.44
CA ARG A 85 -2.30 -2.62 -4.70
C ARG A 85 -2.02 -1.96 -3.35
N GLU A 86 -1.84 -0.65 -3.31
CA GLU A 86 -1.54 0.07 -2.06
C GLU A 86 -2.74 0.07 -1.10
N VAL A 87 -3.96 0.20 -1.63
CA VAL A 87 -5.20 0.17 -0.83
C VAL A 87 -5.42 -1.21 -0.21
N SER A 88 -5.26 -2.28 -0.99
CA SER A 88 -5.30 -3.64 -0.44
C SER A 88 -4.18 -3.86 0.58
N GLY A 89 -2.97 -3.39 0.26
CA GLY A 89 -1.83 -3.14 1.14
C GLY A 89 -2.22 -2.80 2.57
N VAL A 90 -2.70 -1.58 2.71
CA VAL A 90 -3.00 -0.92 3.97
C VAL A 90 -4.22 -1.53 4.65
N ALA A 91 -5.25 -1.90 3.89
CA ALA A 91 -6.47 -2.48 4.45
C ALA A 91 -6.21 -3.84 5.12
N PHE A 92 -5.41 -4.72 4.49
CA PHE A 92 -5.00 -5.99 5.09
C PHE A 92 -4.09 -5.77 6.30
N ASN A 93 -3.16 -4.83 6.24
CA ASN A 93 -2.22 -4.57 7.34
C ASN A 93 -2.95 -4.20 8.64
N PHE A 94 -3.92 -3.29 8.57
CA PHE A 94 -4.71 -2.89 9.73
C PHE A 94 -5.66 -3.98 10.22
N ALA A 95 -6.30 -4.73 9.31
CA ALA A 95 -7.21 -5.82 9.67
C ALA A 95 -6.47 -6.97 10.37
N PHE A 96 -5.26 -7.32 9.90
CA PHE A 96 -4.40 -8.29 10.57
C PHE A 96 -3.83 -7.74 11.88
N HIS A 97 -3.42 -6.47 11.94
CA HIS A 97 -2.95 -5.86 13.19
C HIS A 97 -4.02 -5.90 14.29
N ALA A 98 -5.28 -5.58 13.97
CA ALA A 98 -6.40 -5.68 14.89
C ALA A 98 -6.68 -7.11 15.37
N SER A 99 -6.37 -8.11 14.55
CA SER A 99 -6.49 -9.53 14.88
C SER A 99 -5.35 -9.99 15.79
N PHE A 100 -4.09 -9.66 15.47
CA PHE A 100 -2.92 -10.03 16.28
C PHE A 100 -2.91 -9.36 17.65
N LYS A 101 -3.38 -8.11 17.78
CA LYS A 101 -3.49 -7.42 19.08
C LYS A 101 -4.46 -8.10 20.06
N LYS A 102 -5.39 -8.92 19.56
CA LYS A 102 -6.33 -9.71 20.40
C LYS A 102 -5.82 -11.11 20.73
N ILE A 103 -4.89 -11.62 19.92
CA ILE A 103 -4.25 -12.93 20.12
C ILE A 103 -3.05 -12.79 21.08
N LEU A 104 -2.33 -11.67 21.00
CA LEU A 104 -1.19 -11.39 21.86
C LEU A 104 -1.62 -10.94 23.27
N PRO A 105 -0.83 -11.25 24.31
CA PRO A 105 -1.09 -10.81 25.67
C PRO A 105 -1.13 -9.28 25.76
N GLN A 106 -2.18 -8.76 26.39
CA GLN A 106 -2.37 -7.33 26.60
C GLN A 106 -1.71 -6.89 27.89
N PHE A 107 -0.61 -6.15 27.77
CA PHE A 107 0.05 -5.51 28.91
C PHE A 107 -0.52 -4.10 29.11
N SER A 108 -0.69 -3.71 30.38
CA SER A 108 -1.14 -2.35 30.70
C SER A 108 -0.01 -1.35 30.40
N PRO A 109 -0.32 -0.21 29.73
CA PRO A 109 0.67 0.82 29.42
C PRO A 109 1.22 1.52 30.67
N VAL A 110 0.56 1.39 31.82
CA VAL A 110 0.94 2.07 33.08
C VAL A 110 1.94 1.26 33.90
N ASN A 111 1.86 -0.07 33.86
CA ASN A 111 2.67 -0.92 34.74
C ASN A 111 3.97 -1.37 34.06
N ASN A 112 3.94 -1.70 32.75
CA ASN A 112 5.10 -2.20 32.00
C ASN A 112 5.16 -1.59 30.58
N GLN A 113 5.64 -0.35 30.46
CA GLN A 113 5.72 0.38 29.18
C GLN A 113 6.57 -0.35 28.12
N LEU A 114 7.72 -0.91 28.52
CA LEU A 114 8.62 -1.62 27.60
C LEU A 114 7.99 -2.89 27.03
N GLU A 115 7.28 -3.67 27.85
CA GLU A 115 6.58 -4.88 27.41
C GLU A 115 5.40 -4.53 26.49
N TYR A 116 4.65 -3.47 26.81
CA TYR A 116 3.57 -2.97 25.95
C TYR A 116 4.08 -2.48 24.58
N MET A 117 5.24 -1.82 24.55
CA MET A 117 5.88 -1.40 23.29
C MET A 117 6.39 -2.59 22.48
N LEU A 118 7.05 -3.56 23.12
CA LEU A 118 7.53 -4.79 22.48
C LEU A 118 6.37 -5.60 21.88
N MET A 119 5.25 -5.73 22.58
CA MET A 119 4.09 -6.47 22.06
C MET A 119 3.41 -5.76 20.89
N GLN A 120 3.34 -4.42 20.89
CA GLN A 120 2.87 -3.67 19.72
C GLN A 120 3.80 -3.83 18.52
N PHE A 121 5.12 -3.84 18.76
CA PHE A 121 6.11 -4.07 17.71
C PHE A 121 5.96 -5.47 17.10
N ILE A 122 5.84 -6.50 17.94
CA ILE A 122 5.60 -7.89 17.49
C ILE A 122 4.28 -7.98 16.73
N SER A 123 3.21 -7.37 17.24
CA SER A 123 1.90 -7.34 16.57
C SER A 123 1.95 -6.64 15.20
N GLY A 124 2.70 -5.54 15.09
CA GLY A 124 2.90 -4.81 13.84
C GLY A 124 3.74 -5.62 12.85
N GLY A 125 4.85 -6.19 13.31
CA GLY A 125 5.73 -7.04 12.50
C GLY A 125 5.01 -8.26 11.93
N LEU A 126 4.28 -9.00 12.77
CA LEU A 126 3.48 -10.16 12.34
C LEU A 126 2.41 -9.77 11.33
N ALA A 127 1.70 -8.66 11.56
CA ALA A 127 0.71 -8.16 10.60
C ALA A 127 1.34 -7.86 9.23
N VAL A 128 2.50 -7.19 9.19
CA VAL A 128 3.20 -6.90 7.94
C VAL A 128 3.65 -8.18 7.23
N LEU A 129 4.22 -9.14 7.96
CA LEU A 129 4.68 -10.40 7.38
C LEU A 129 3.52 -11.17 6.74
N THR A 130 2.40 -11.33 7.46
CA THR A 130 1.21 -12.00 6.93
C THR A 130 0.64 -11.25 5.73
N THR A 131 0.51 -9.93 5.82
CA THR A 131 0.02 -9.09 4.72
C THR A 131 0.87 -9.24 3.46
N ARG A 132 2.19 -9.19 3.62
CA ARG A 132 3.14 -9.31 2.51
C ARG A 132 3.14 -10.70 1.91
N SER A 133 3.00 -11.77 2.71
CA SER A 133 2.87 -13.12 2.16
C SER A 133 1.67 -13.27 1.21
N PHE A 134 0.55 -12.61 1.50
CA PHE A 134 -0.62 -12.61 0.62
C PHE A 134 -0.50 -11.66 -0.57
N GLN A 135 0.16 -10.51 -0.40
CA GLN A 135 0.27 -9.49 -1.45
C GLN A 135 1.42 -9.72 -2.42
N HIS A 136 2.47 -10.41 -1.99
CA HIS A 136 3.63 -10.71 -2.82
C HIS A 136 3.26 -11.28 -4.20
N PRO A 137 2.38 -12.29 -4.36
CA PRO A 137 1.99 -12.76 -5.69
C PRO A 137 1.34 -11.65 -6.53
N LEU A 138 0.48 -10.81 -5.94
CA LEU A 138 -0.15 -9.68 -6.62
C LEU A 138 0.88 -8.62 -7.05
N ASP A 139 1.86 -8.37 -6.19
CA ASP A 139 2.97 -7.47 -6.47
C ASP A 139 3.77 -7.96 -7.68
N PHE A 140 4.06 -9.27 -7.74
CA PHE A 140 4.76 -9.88 -8.88
C PHE A 140 3.98 -9.68 -10.18
N LEU A 141 2.68 -9.96 -10.21
CA LEU A 141 1.84 -9.78 -11.40
C LEU A 141 1.87 -8.32 -11.89
N SER A 142 1.75 -7.35 -10.99
CA SER A 142 1.79 -5.94 -11.37
C SER A 142 3.14 -5.53 -11.99
N THR A 143 4.26 -6.08 -11.50
CA THR A 143 5.57 -5.74 -12.07
C THR A 143 5.77 -6.24 -13.50
N TYR A 144 5.10 -7.34 -13.89
CA TYR A 144 5.09 -7.80 -15.28
C TYR A 144 4.30 -6.85 -16.18
N GLU A 145 3.10 -6.43 -15.75
CA GLU A 145 2.30 -5.45 -16.49
C GLU A 145 3.05 -4.12 -16.70
N TYR A 146 3.80 -3.66 -15.69
CA TYR A 146 4.65 -2.48 -15.82
C TYR A 146 5.82 -2.65 -16.79
N ARG A 147 6.33 -3.86 -16.97
CA ARG A 147 7.40 -4.15 -17.94
C ARG A 147 6.86 -4.18 -19.36
N ASP A 148 5.65 -4.69 -19.54
CA ASP A 148 5.01 -4.81 -20.85
C ASP A 148 4.53 -3.45 -21.40
N LEU A 149 4.28 -2.48 -20.53
CA LEU A 149 4.00 -1.09 -20.92
C LEU A 149 5.26 -0.29 -21.34
N LYS A 150 6.47 -0.84 -21.17
CA LYS A 150 7.72 -0.17 -21.60
C LYS A 150 7.92 -0.35 -23.10
N PRO A 151 8.07 0.73 -23.90
CA PRO A 151 8.37 0.60 -25.32
C PRO A 151 9.73 -0.11 -25.51
N GLY A 152 9.70 -1.30 -26.12
CA GLY A 152 10.90 -2.10 -26.44
C GLY A 152 10.97 -3.49 -25.75
N PHE A 153 10.06 -3.82 -24.83
CA PHE A 153 9.93 -5.17 -24.27
C PHE A 153 8.74 -5.90 -24.92
N ARG A 154 8.93 -7.14 -25.38
CA ARG A 154 7.82 -7.95 -25.92
C ARG A 154 6.96 -8.44 -24.75
N ALA A 155 5.67 -8.11 -24.76
CA ALA A 155 4.72 -8.64 -23.78
C ALA A 155 4.67 -10.16 -23.89
N CYS A 156 4.99 -10.86 -22.80
CA CYS A 156 4.88 -12.32 -22.73
C CYS A 156 3.51 -12.79 -22.21
N PHE A 157 2.65 -11.88 -21.72
CA PHE A 157 1.31 -12.18 -21.21
C PHE A 157 0.33 -11.06 -21.56
N ASN A 158 -0.86 -11.43 -22.05
CA ASN A 158 -1.82 -10.48 -22.63
C ASN A 158 -2.88 -9.95 -21.65
N GLY A 159 -2.77 -10.24 -20.35
CA GLY A 159 -3.62 -9.61 -19.35
C GLY A 159 -3.71 -10.37 -18.02
N LEU A 160 -4.43 -9.75 -17.07
CA LEU A 160 -4.65 -10.28 -15.71
C LEU A 160 -5.38 -11.65 -15.68
N GLY A 161 -6.12 -11.98 -16.75
CA GLY A 161 -6.89 -13.23 -16.88
C GLY A 161 -6.13 -14.40 -17.51
N ASP A 162 -4.91 -14.18 -17.98
CA ASP A 162 -4.07 -15.22 -18.60
C ASP A 162 -3.17 -15.91 -17.54
N VAL A 163 -3.24 -15.46 -16.28
CA VAL A 163 -2.46 -15.97 -15.13
C VAL A 163 -3.34 -16.43 -13.96
N VAL A 164 -4.66 -16.58 -14.18
CA VAL A 164 -5.62 -17.15 -13.22
C VAL A 164 -6.07 -18.52 -13.67
#